data_AF-A0A8H3AP25-F1
#
_entry.id   AF-A0A8H3AP25-F1
#
_cell.length_a   1.000
_cell.length_b   1.000
_cell.length_c   1.000
_cell.angle_alpha   90.00
_cell.angle_beta   90.00
_cell.angle_gamma   90.00
#
_symmetry.space_group_name_H-M   'P 1'
#
loop_
_entity.id
_entity.type
_entity.pdbx_description
1 polymer ?
#
loop_
_entity_poly.entity_id
_entity_poly.type
_entity_poly.pdbx_seq_one_letter_code
_entity_poly.pdbx_strand_id
1 'polypeptide(L)'
;FSQAFDSPRPDLNYFEISLISYSYDGEPMWAKDKRGVWANGFQNCCIISANLATLSGALEPKVGANGSKYWRLYFDVCIRFGGTELEAYLEWEENGITRTSALTIIPGDPIEA
;
A
#
# COMPACT_ATOMS: atom_id res chain seq x y z
N PHE A 1 1.43 -0.02 6.66
CA PHE A 1 0.13 0.62 6.32
C PHE A 1 -0.92 0.36 7.41
N SER A 2 -2.00 1.16 7.46
CA SER A 2 -3.18 0.80 8.27
C SER A 2 -4.48 1.35 7.69
N GLN A 3 -5.55 0.55 7.73
CA GLN A 3 -6.91 0.97 7.36
C GLN A 3 -7.85 0.89 8.57
N ALA A 4 -8.80 1.82 8.66
CA ALA A 4 -9.78 1.89 9.75
C ALA A 4 -11.20 1.74 9.19
N PHE A 5 -12.03 0.98 9.91
CA PHE A 5 -13.38 0.59 9.49
C PHE A 5 -14.38 0.77 10.63
N ASP A 6 -15.62 1.05 10.30
CA ASP A 6 -16.75 1.17 11.22
C ASP A 6 -17.48 -0.17 11.50
N SER A 7 -17.05 -1.23 10.81
CA SER A 7 -17.64 -2.57 10.88
C SER A 7 -16.59 -3.64 11.20
N PRO A 8 -16.94 -4.71 11.93
CA PRO A 8 -16.08 -5.88 12.13
C PRO A 8 -15.93 -6.74 10.86
N ARG A 9 -16.75 -6.49 9.83
CA ARG A 9 -16.73 -7.21 8.55
C ARG A 9 -16.74 -6.19 7.40
N PRO A 10 -15.68 -5.39 7.26
CA PRO A 10 -15.57 -4.44 6.16
C PRO A 10 -15.35 -5.16 4.82
N ASP A 11 -15.58 -4.45 3.73
CA ASP A 11 -15.09 -4.90 2.43
C ASP A 11 -13.58 -4.70 2.37
N LEU A 12 -12.86 -5.81 2.20
CA LEU A 12 -11.40 -5.87 2.16
C LEU A 12 -10.88 -6.26 0.77
N ASN A 13 -11.75 -6.34 -0.23
CA ASN A 13 -11.38 -6.94 -1.51
C ASN A 13 -10.40 -6.12 -2.35
N TYR A 14 -10.23 -4.84 -2.04
CA TYR A 14 -9.47 -3.92 -2.89
C TYR A 14 -8.60 -2.96 -2.10
N PHE A 15 -7.32 -2.95 -2.42
CA PHE A 15 -6.34 -1.99 -1.95
C PHE A 15 -5.31 -1.73 -3.04
N GLU A 16 -5.00 -0.46 -3.29
CA GLU A 16 -4.02 -0.06 -4.29
C GLU A 16 -3.07 1.02 -3.80
N ILE A 17 -1.81 0.91 -4.19
CA ILE A 17 -0.81 1.96 -4.04
C ILE A 17 -0.04 2.16 -5.35
N SER A 18 0.37 3.39 -5.62
CA SER A 18 1.29 3.67 -6.73
C SER A 18 2.73 3.69 -6.26
N LEU A 19 3.62 2.97 -6.94
CA LEU A 19 5.07 3.07 -6.77
C LEU A 19 5.59 4.17 -7.68
N ILE A 20 6.18 5.21 -7.11
CA ILE A 20 6.64 6.39 -7.83
C ILE A 20 8.17 6.44 -7.78
N SER A 21 8.81 6.73 -8.91
CA SER A 21 10.25 6.99 -8.98
C SER A 21 10.53 8.44 -9.37
N TYR A 22 11.75 8.89 -9.09
CA TYR A 22 12.29 10.18 -9.51
C TYR A 22 13.57 9.95 -10.32
N SER A 23 13.67 10.54 -11.50
CA SER A 23 14.71 10.21 -12.50
C SER A 23 15.69 11.33 -12.80
N TYR A 24 15.57 12.49 -12.17
CA TYR A 24 16.49 13.60 -12.37
C TYR A 24 17.61 13.58 -11.33
N ASP A 25 18.68 14.32 -11.61
CA ASP A 25 19.77 14.50 -10.66
C ASP A 25 19.34 15.34 -9.45
N GLY A 26 19.93 15.03 -8.30
CA GLY A 26 19.69 15.72 -7.03
C GLY A 26 18.47 15.21 -6.25
N GLU A 27 18.31 15.70 -5.03
CA GLU A 27 17.17 15.36 -4.18
C GLU A 27 16.03 16.36 -4.39
N PRO A 28 14.82 15.91 -4.77
CA PRO A 28 13.69 16.81 -4.95
C PRO A 28 13.19 17.31 -3.60
N MET A 29 12.96 18.62 -3.49
CA MET A 29 12.40 19.22 -2.27
C MET A 29 10.96 18.79 -1.98
N TRP A 30 10.18 18.49 -3.02
CA TRP A 30 8.79 18.07 -2.92
C TRP A 30 8.41 17.21 -4.13
N ALA A 31 7.56 16.20 -3.91
CA ALA A 31 7.08 15.34 -4.98
C ALA A 31 5.85 15.89 -5.70
N LYS A 32 4.95 16.57 -4.98
CA LYS A 32 3.76 17.24 -5.51
C LYS A 32 3.69 18.69 -5.07
N ASP A 33 3.17 19.54 -5.95
CA ASP A 33 2.87 20.92 -5.61
C ASP A 33 1.58 21.04 -4.76
N LYS A 34 1.21 22.26 -4.38
CA LYS A 34 -0.01 22.53 -3.60
C LYS A 34 -1.31 22.16 -4.32
N ARG A 35 -1.26 21.96 -5.64
CA ARG A 35 -2.39 21.57 -6.49
C ARG A 35 -2.44 20.05 -6.70
N GLY A 36 -1.46 19.31 -6.18
CA GLY A 36 -1.35 17.87 -6.32
C GLY A 36 -0.65 17.42 -7.61
N VAL A 37 -0.05 18.35 -8.35
CA VAL A 37 0.67 18.06 -9.60
C VAL A 37 2.06 17.54 -9.27
N TRP A 38 2.47 16.44 -9.89
CA TRP A 38 3.82 15.88 -9.75
C TRP A 38 4.88 16.86 -10.27
N ALA A 39 5.96 17.01 -9.52
CA ALA A 39 7.14 17.71 -10.02
C ALA A 39 7.74 16.97 -11.22
N ASN A 40 8.41 17.71 -12.11
CA ASN A 40 9.13 17.10 -13.22
C ASN A 40 10.14 16.07 -12.72
N GLY A 41 10.30 14.99 -13.48
CA GLY A 41 11.20 13.88 -13.11
C GLY A 41 10.54 12.81 -12.25
N PHE A 42 9.37 13.06 -11.63
CA PHE A 42 8.58 12.00 -10.98
C PHE A 42 7.74 11.24 -12.01
N GLN A 43 7.70 9.91 -11.88
CA GLN A 43 6.91 9.04 -12.74
C GLN A 43 6.31 7.86 -11.97
N ASN A 44 5.15 7.39 -12.42
CA ASN A 44 4.53 6.18 -11.89
C ASN A 44 5.18 4.95 -12.52
N CYS A 45 5.82 4.12 -11.71
CA CYS A 45 6.45 2.88 -12.17
C CYS A 45 5.44 1.77 -12.36
N CYS A 46 4.58 1.58 -11.35
CA CYS A 46 3.59 0.52 -11.32
C CYS A 46 2.54 0.78 -10.24
N ILE A 47 1.38 0.13 -10.40
CA ILE A 47 0.35 0.03 -9.38
C ILE A 47 0.52 -1.32 -8.68
N ILE A 48 0.59 -1.29 -7.36
CA ILE A 48 0.55 -2.48 -6.51
C ILE A 48 -0.90 -2.64 -6.05
N SER A 49 -1.52 -3.76 -6.41
CA SER A 49 -2.91 -4.09 -6.11
C SER A 49 -2.98 -5.34 -5.25
N ALA A 50 -3.81 -5.32 -4.21
CA ALA A 50 -3.97 -6.44 -3.29
C ALA A 50 -5.42 -6.63 -2.84
N ASN A 51 -5.80 -7.89 -2.66
CA ASN A 51 -7.01 -8.27 -1.95
C ASN A 51 -6.65 -8.54 -0.48
N LEU A 52 -7.19 -7.73 0.43
CA LEU A 52 -6.93 -7.81 1.87
C LEU A 52 -7.90 -8.76 2.60
N ALA A 53 -8.81 -9.46 1.91
CA ALA A 53 -9.76 -10.37 2.54
C ALA A 53 -9.06 -11.51 3.31
N THR A 54 -7.87 -11.91 2.87
CA THR A 54 -7.01 -12.89 3.56
C THR A 54 -6.52 -12.40 4.92
N LEU A 55 -6.53 -11.09 5.16
CA LEU A 55 -6.13 -10.45 6.42
C LEU A 55 -7.30 -10.25 7.39
N SER A 56 -8.51 -10.73 7.06
CA SER A 56 -9.71 -10.48 7.86
C SER A 56 -9.59 -10.91 9.33
N GLY A 57 -8.80 -11.95 9.64
CA GLY A 57 -8.52 -12.38 11.02
C GLY A 57 -7.58 -11.46 11.82
N ALA A 58 -6.89 -10.53 11.16
CA ALA A 58 -6.02 -9.54 11.78
C ALA A 58 -6.71 -8.20 12.09
N LEU A 59 -8.04 -8.11 11.91
CA LEU A 59 -8.81 -6.92 12.29
C LEU A 59 -8.85 -6.76 13.81
N GLU A 60 -8.27 -5.67 14.30
CA GLU A 60 -8.24 -5.37 15.72
C GLU A 60 -9.38 -4.42 16.12
N PRO A 61 -10.23 -4.77 17.10
CA PRO A 61 -11.18 -3.83 17.65
C PRO A 61 -10.45 -2.74 18.47
N LYS A 62 -10.83 -1.49 18.25
CA LYS A 62 -10.30 -0.31 18.92
C LYS A 62 -11.45 0.56 19.43
N VAL A 63 -11.14 1.45 20.38
CA VAL A 63 -12.07 2.44 20.92
C VAL A 63 -11.52 3.82 20.61
N GLY A 64 -12.31 4.65 19.92
CA GLY A 64 -11.96 6.02 19.58
C GLY A 64 -12.05 6.94 20.80
N ALA A 65 -11.51 8.16 20.67
CA ALA A 65 -11.52 9.14 21.76
C ALA A 65 -12.94 9.51 22.23
N ASN A 66 -13.94 9.38 21.35
CA ASN A 66 -15.36 9.60 21.64
C ASN A 66 -16.09 8.34 22.20
N GLY A 67 -15.36 7.27 22.50
CA GLY A 67 -15.94 6.00 22.96
C GLY A 67 -16.53 5.11 21.86
N SER A 68 -16.51 5.55 20.60
CA SER A 68 -17.02 4.74 19.48
C SER A 68 -16.07 3.59 19.16
N LYS A 69 -16.63 2.40 18.92
CA LYS A 69 -15.85 1.25 18.45
C LYS A 69 -15.53 1.39 16.97
N TYR A 70 -14.33 1.01 16.59
CA TYR A 70 -13.89 0.87 15.21
C TYR A 70 -12.94 -0.31 15.10
N TRP A 71 -12.65 -0.75 13.87
CA TRP A 71 -11.73 -1.84 13.59
C TRP A 71 -10.54 -1.32 12.81
N ARG A 72 -9.35 -1.78 13.15
CA ARG A 72 -8.12 -1.37 12.48
C ARG A 72 -7.38 -2.58 11.95
N LEU A 73 -6.98 -2.51 10.69
CA LEU A 73 -6.13 -3.49 10.05
C LEU A 73 -4.73 -2.90 9.88
N TYR A 74 -3.71 -3.63 10.30
CA TYR A 74 -2.30 -3.29 10.14
C TYR A 74 -1.64 -4.31 9.21
N PHE A 75 -0.88 -3.82 8.25
CA PHE A 75 -0.14 -4.65 7.30
C PHE A 75 0.92 -3.83 6.60
N ASP A 76 1.95 -4.48 6.10
CA ASP A 76 3.01 -3.87 5.31
C ASP A 76 2.95 -4.35 3.86
N VAL A 77 3.31 -3.45 2.96
CA VAL A 77 3.56 -3.77 1.55
C VAL A 77 5.06 -3.87 1.42
N CYS A 78 5.55 -5.08 1.23
CA CYS A 78 6.96 -5.36 1.12
C CYS A 78 7.34 -5.48 -0.36
N ILE A 79 8.41 -4.81 -0.75
CA ILE A 79 8.97 -4.87 -2.10
C ILE A 79 10.36 -5.49 -1.99
N ARG A 80 10.62 -6.55 -2.77
CA ARG A 80 11.92 -7.17 -2.90
C ARG A 80 12.48 -6.86 -4.27
N PHE A 81 13.64 -6.21 -4.26
CA PHE A 81 14.45 -6.01 -5.45
C PHE A 81 15.30 -7.27 -5.66
N GLY A 82 14.79 -8.20 -6.47
CA GLY A 82 15.54 -9.34 -6.95
C GLY A 82 16.47 -8.95 -8.11
N GLY A 83 17.38 -9.84 -8.49
CA GLY A 83 18.33 -9.58 -9.58
C GLY A 83 17.68 -9.47 -10.98
N THR A 84 16.46 -9.96 -11.17
CA THR A 84 15.82 -10.04 -12.50
C THR A 84 14.39 -9.49 -12.52
N GLU A 85 13.63 -9.62 -11.42
CA GLU A 85 12.24 -9.16 -11.36
C GLU A 85 11.92 -8.48 -10.02
N LEU A 86 10.99 -7.53 -10.07
CA LEU A 86 10.41 -6.90 -8.90
C LEU A 86 9.38 -7.84 -8.29
N GLU A 87 9.56 -8.23 -7.04
CA GLU A 87 8.58 -9.01 -6.28
C GLU A 87 7.96 -8.11 -5.21
N ALA A 88 6.66 -8.27 -4.96
CA ALA A 88 6.00 -7.62 -3.85
C ALA A 88 5.00 -8.56 -3.17
N TYR A 89 4.84 -8.39 -1.86
CA TYR A 89 3.95 -9.20 -1.02
C TYR A 89 3.42 -8.38 0.15
N LEU A 90 2.31 -8.82 0.72
CA LEU A 90 1.80 -8.31 1.99
C LEU A 90 2.43 -9.06 3.15
N GLU A 91 2.71 -8.35 4.24
CA GLU A 91 3.10 -8.92 5.53
C GLU A 91 2.19 -8.37 6.63
N TRP A 92 1.73 -9.22 7.55
CA TRP A 92 0.91 -8.80 8.69
C TRP A 92 1.09 -9.71 9.89
N GLU A 93 0.67 -9.26 11.06
CA GLU A 93 0.59 -10.08 12.27
C GLU A 93 -0.84 -10.59 12.45
N GLU A 94 -0.99 -11.89 12.70
CA GLU A 94 -2.25 -12.49 13.09
C GLU A 94 -2.02 -13.48 14.24
N ASN A 95 -2.60 -13.18 15.40
CA ASN A 95 -2.43 -13.98 16.63
C ASN A 95 -0.96 -14.19 17.04
N GLY A 96 -0.11 -13.15 16.96
CA GLY A 96 1.31 -13.24 17.28
C GLY A 96 2.17 -13.93 16.23
N ILE A 97 1.60 -14.27 15.06
CA ILE A 97 2.31 -14.95 13.98
C ILE A 97 2.39 -14.01 12.77
N THR A 98 3.60 -13.80 12.26
CA THR A 98 3.80 -13.10 10.98
C THR A 98 3.31 -13.96 9.83
N ARG A 99 2.46 -13.38 8.98
CA ARG A 99 1.87 -13.99 7.79
C ARG A 99 2.26 -13.20 6.56
N THR A 100 2.26 -13.87 5.41
CA THR A 100 2.51 -13.25 4.12
C THR A 100 1.49 -13.67 3.07
N SER A 101 1.21 -12.78 2.12
CA SER A 101 0.35 -13.08 0.96
C SER A 101 0.94 -12.43 -0.27
N ALA A 102 0.86 -13.12 -1.41
CA ALA A 102 1.20 -12.51 -2.69
C ALA A 102 0.24 -11.35 -3.01
N LEU A 103 0.72 -10.39 -3.80
CA LEU A 103 -0.07 -9.30 -4.37
C LEU A 103 0.26 -9.17 -5.86
N THR A 104 -0.49 -8.33 -6.57
CA THR A 104 -0.33 -8.12 -8.01
C THR A 104 0.39 -6.81 -8.29
N ILE A 105 1.41 -6.86 -9.15
CA ILE A 105 2.07 -5.66 -9.71
C ILE A 105 1.51 -5.44 -11.11
N ILE A 106 0.93 -4.27 -11.33
CA ILE A 106 0.39 -3.82 -12.61
C ILE A 106 1.38 -2.77 -13.16
N PRO A 107 2.09 -3.04 -14.26
CA PRO A 107 3.00 -2.08 -14.86
C PRO A 107 2.30 -0.75 -15.19
N GLY A 108 3.00 0.37 -15.01
CA GLY A 108 2.54 1.67 -15.49
C GLY A 108 2.51 1.72 -17.02
N ASP A 109 1.79 2.71 -17.57
CA ASP A 109 1.74 2.91 -19.03
C ASP A 109 3.17 3.06 -19.60
N PRO A 110 3.49 2.37 -20.71
CA PRO A 110 4.79 2.48 -21.34
C PRO A 110 5.05 3.92 -21.79
N ILE A 111 6.29 4.36 -21.63
CA ILE A 111 6.76 5.66 -22.10
C ILE A 111 6.75 5.63 -23.64
N GLU A 112 5.93 6.45 -24.30
CA GLU A 112 6.20 6.80 -25.70
C GLU A 112 7.51 7.57 -25.74
N ALA A 113 8.55 6.94 -26.31
CA ALA A 113 9.90 7.48 -26.46
C ALA A 113 9.99 8.50 -27.60
#